data_AF-A0A1Q7A2M1-F1
#
_entry.id   AF-A0A1Q7A2M1-F1
#
_cell.length_a   1.000
_cell.length_b   1.000
_cell.length_c   1.000
_cell.angle_alpha   90.00
_cell.angle_beta   90.00
_cell.angle_gamma   90.00
#
_symmetry.space_group_name_H-M   'P 1'
#
loop_
_entity.id
_entity.type
_entity.pdbx_description
1 polymer ?
#
loop_
_entity_poly.entity_id
_entity_poly.type
_entity_poly.pdbx_seq_one_letter_code
_entity_poly.pdbx_strand_id
1 'polypeptide(L)' 'FKTWSRRSTITPDFVGHTLAVHNGNKFIPVYITENMVGHKLGEFAATRLFRGHSAKGSAAEREAAEAEAAQAPKE' A
#
# COMPACT_ATOMS: atom_id res chain seq x y z
N PHE A 1 -7.60 -13.24 -5.68
CA PHE A 1 -6.41 -14.09 -5.91
C PHE A 1 -5.33 -13.73 -4.88
N LYS A 2 -4.62 -14.71 -4.30
CA LYS A 2 -3.54 -14.48 -3.32
C LYS A 2 -2.22 -14.99 -3.88
N THR A 3 -1.14 -14.23 -3.75
CA THR A 3 0.18 -14.59 -4.28
C THR A 3 1.30 -14.35 -3.27
N TRP A 4 2.21 -15.31 -3.20
CA TRP A 4 3.50 -15.20 -2.50
C TRP A 4 4.63 -14.77 -3.45
N SER A 5 4.43 -14.90 -4.75
CA SER A 5 5.43 -14.53 -5.74
C SER A 5 5.46 -13.01 -5.94
N ARG A 6 6.35 -12.36 -5.20
CA ARG A 6 6.65 -10.92 -5.34
C ARG A 6 7.56 -10.61 -6.53
N ARG A 7 8.18 -11.62 -7.14
CA ARG A 7 9.12 -11.49 -8.27
C ARG A 7 8.41 -11.53 -9.63
N SER A 8 7.12 -11.86 -9.67
CA SER A 8 6.39 -11.90 -10.94
C SER A 8 6.20 -10.49 -11.50
N THR A 9 6.41 -10.34 -12.80
CA THR A 9 6.12 -9.11 -13.56
C THR A 9 4.61 -8.99 -13.78
N ILE A 10 4.09 -7.77 -13.69
CA ILE A 10 2.70 -7.48 -14.04
C ILE A 10 2.57 -7.45 -15.56
N THR A 11 1.83 -8.40 -16.12
CA THR A 11 1.44 -8.40 -17.55
C THR A 11 0.16 -7.57 -17.75
N PRO A 12 -0.09 -7.06 -18.98
CA PRO A 12 -1.27 -6.27 -19.29
C PRO A 12 -2.61 -6.96 -18.94
N ASP A 13 -2.63 -8.30 -18.96
CA ASP A 13 -3.83 -9.10 -18.67
C ASP A 13 -4.34 -8.93 -17.23
N PHE A 14 -3.48 -8.49 -16.31
CA PHE A 14 -3.83 -8.30 -14.91
C PHE A 14 -4.40 -6.91 -14.60
N VAL A 15 -4.48 -6.01 -15.58
CA VAL A 15 -5.08 -4.68 -15.39
C VAL A 15 -6.55 -4.82 -14.98
N GLY A 16 -6.97 -4.02 -14.00
CA GLY A 16 -8.33 -4.06 -13.47
C GLY A 16 -8.59 -5.18 -12.45
N HIS A 17 -7.57 -5.99 -12.12
CA HIS A 17 -7.69 -7.06 -11.14
C HIS A 17 -7.08 -6.64 -9.79
N THR A 18 -7.71 -7.10 -8.69
CA THR A 18 -7.16 -6.94 -7.34
C THR A 18 -6.42 -8.22 -6.93
N LEU A 19 -5.11 -8.10 -6.74
CA LEU A 19 -4.26 -9.19 -6.28
C LEU A 19 -3.85 -8.95 -4.83
N ALA A 20 -4.03 -9.96 -3.97
CA ALA A 20 -3.49 -9.95 -2.63
C ALA A 20 -2.02 -10.40 -2.67
N VAL A 21 -1.10 -9.46 -2.52
CA VAL A 21 0.35 -9.70 -2.52
C VAL A 21 0.87 -9.86 -1.10
N HIS A 22 1.56 -10.95 -0.81
CA HIS A 22 2.15 -11.20 0.50
C HIS A 22 3.37 -10.29 0.75
N ASN A 23 3.43 -9.55 1.85
CA ASN A 23 4.59 -8.71 2.21
C ASN A 23 5.59 -9.37 3.18
N GLY A 24 5.33 -10.62 3.60
CA GLY A 24 6.11 -11.33 4.62
C GLY A 24 5.36 -11.55 5.92
N ASN A 25 4.34 -10.73 6.21
CA ASN A 25 3.45 -10.90 7.36
C ASN A 25 1.99 -11.03 6.93
N LYS A 26 1.52 -10.10 6.10
CA LYS A 26 0.12 -10.06 5.65
C LYS A 26 0.00 -9.95 4.13
N PHE A 27 -1.19 -10.26 3.64
CA PHE A 27 -1.58 -10.01 2.25
C PHE A 27 -2.12 -8.59 2.12
N ILE A 28 -1.49 -7.81 1.23
CA ILE A 28 -1.92 -6.46 0.89
C ILE A 28 -2.70 -6.54 -0.41
N PRO A 29 -4.00 -6.16 -0.44
CA PRO A 29 -4.75 -6.08 -1.68
C PRO A 29 -4.24 -4.90 -2.51
N VAL A 30 -3.71 -5.19 -3.70
CA VAL A 30 -3.24 -4.20 -4.67
C VAL A 30 -4.17 -4.25 -5.88
N TYR A 31 -4.80 -3.13 -6.19
CA TYR A 31 -5.55 -2.95 -7.43
C TYR A 31 -4.59 -2.53 -8.53
N ILE A 32 -4.54 -3.30 -9.63
CA ILE A 32 -3.57 -3.10 -10.70
C ILE A 32 -4.09 -2.12 -11.74
N THR A 33 -3.32 -1.05 -11.96
CA THR A 33 -3.54 -0.05 -13.01
C THR A 33 -2.55 -0.22 -14.16
N GLU A 34 -2.84 0.37 -15.33
CA GLU A 34 -1.99 0.23 -16.53
C GLU A 34 -0.55 0.73 -16.30
N ASN A 35 -0.38 1.75 -15.46
CA ASN A 35 0.94 2.29 -15.11
C ASN A 35 1.83 1.32 -14.32
N MET A 36 1.26 0.21 -13.81
CA MET A 36 2.00 -0.82 -13.08
C MET A 36 2.52 -1.92 -14.01
N VAL A 37 2.12 -1.95 -15.28
CA VAL A 37 2.56 -2.97 -16.25
C VAL A 37 4.08 -2.88 -16.44
N GLY A 38 4.76 -4.03 -16.42
CA GLY A 38 6.23 -4.11 -16.50
C GLY A 38 6.95 -4.04 -15.15
N HIS A 39 6.30 -3.54 -14.10
CA HIS A 39 6.84 -3.55 -12.74
C HIS A 39 6.66 -4.91 -12.06
N LYS A 40 7.36 -5.10 -10.94
CA LYS A 40 7.24 -6.31 -10.12
C LYS A 40 6.17 -6.14 -9.05
N LEU A 41 5.38 -7.19 -8.81
CA LEU A 41 4.33 -7.18 -7.78
C LEU A 41 4.88 -6.83 -6.38
N GLY A 42 6.14 -7.14 -6.11
CA GLY A 42 6.80 -6.82 -4.85
C GLY A 42 6.99 -5.34 -4.57
N GLU A 43 7.05 -4.48 -5.60
CA GLU A 43 7.23 -3.04 -5.47
C GLU A 43 6.02 -2.37 -4.80
N PHE A 44 4.84 -2.90 -5.03
CA PHE A 44 3.58 -2.39 -4.51
C PHE A 44 3.21 -2.97 -3.12
N ALA A 45 4.04 -3.86 -2.57
CA ALA A 45 3.85 -4.47 -1.26
C ALA A 45 5.10 -4.26 -0.39
N ALA A 46 5.16 -3.11 0.29
CA ALA A 46 6.26 -2.75 1.17
C ALA A 46 6.41 -3.76 2.34
N THR A 47 7.63 -4.19 2.63
CA THR A 47 7.92 -5.21 3.66
C THR A 47 8.32 -4.62 5.01
N ARG A 48 8.82 -3.39 5.02
CA ARG A 48 9.26 -2.70 6.24
C ARG A 48 8.52 -1.38 6.36
N LEU A 49 8.04 -1.09 7.56
CA LEU A 49 7.50 0.22 7.90
C LEU A 49 8.66 1.18 8.16
N PHE A 50 8.73 2.28 7.43
CA PHE A 50 9.68 3.34 7.74
C PHE A 50 9.21 4.07 9.02
N ARG A 51 10.00 4.01 10.09
CA ARG A 51 9.67 4.58 11.40
C ARG A 51 10.29 5.97 11.62
N GLY A 52 10.82 6.60 10.57
CA GLY A 52 11.62 7.81 10.68
C GLY A 52 13.06 7.52 11.13
N HIS A 53 13.98 8.38 10.72
CA HIS A 53 15.25 8.51 11.43
C HIS A 53 14.98 9.48 12.57
N SER A 54 15.37 9.13 13.79
CA SER A 54 15.17 10.00 14.96
C SER A 54 16.10 11.21 14.87
N ALA A 55 15.73 12.17 14.03
CA ALA A 55 16.07 13.57 14.22
C ALA A 55 14.85 14.18 14.92
N LYS A 56 15.05 14.68 16.13
CA LYS A 56 14.04 15.42 16.90
C LYS A 56 13.24 16.36 15.98
N GLY A 57 11.94 16.11 15.86
CA GLY A 57 10.98 16.87 15.05
C GLY A 57 11.13 16.58 13.56
N SER A 58 10.18 15.96 12.87
CA SER A 58 8.84 16.48 12.63
C SER A 58 8.10 15.41 11.81
N ALA A 59 7.01 14.86 12.33
CA ALA A 59 6.01 14.09 11.55
C ALA A 59 4.83 13.62 12.41
N ALA A 60 5.02 13.49 13.73
CA ALA A 60 4.00 12.97 14.64
C ALA A 60 2.81 13.92 14.87
N GLU A 61 2.88 15.18 14.44
CA GLU A 61 1.83 16.18 14.71
C GLU A 61 0.83 16.39 13.57
N ARG A 62 0.93 15.66 12.44
CA ARG A 62 -0.05 15.80 11.33
C ARG A 62 -1.07 14.66 11.22
N GLU A 63 -0.82 13.52 11.86
CA GLU A 63 -1.74 12.37 11.82
C GLU A 63 -2.91 12.50 12.82
N ALA A 64 -2.80 13.40 13.80
CA ALA A 64 -3.87 13.69 14.75
C ALA A 64 -4.95 14.67 14.22
N ALA A 65 -4.69 15.40 13.13
CA ALA A 65 -5.60 16.44 12.63
C ALA A 65 -6.62 15.94 11.59
N GLU A 66 -6.37 14.81 10.92
CA GLU A 66 -7.25 14.34 9.82
C GLU A 66 -8.32 13.32 10.28
N ALA A 67 -8.20 12.80 11.51
CA ALA A 67 -9.21 11.92 12.10
C ALA A 67 -10.41 12.68 12.72
N GLU A 68 -10.32 14.01 12.89
CA GLU A 68 -11.40 14.84 13.47
C GLU A 68 -12.43 15.32 12.42
N ALA A 69 -12.15 15.20 11.11
CA ALA A 69 -13.04 15.71 10.06
C ALA A 69 -14.12 14.72 9.56
N ALA A 70 -14.13 13.47 10.02
CA ALA A 70 -15.00 12.42 9.49
C ALA A 70 -16.18 12.01 10.42
N GLN A 71 -16.37 12.67 11.57
CA GLN A 71 -17.49 12.42 12.48
C GLN A 71 -18.18 13.73 12.88
N ALA A 72 -18.88 14.35 11.92
CA ALA A 72 -19.95 15.29 12.22
C ALA A 72 -21.29 14.62 11.88
N PRO A 73 -22.08 14.13 12.87
CA PRO A 73 -23.45 13.77 12.62
C PRO A 73 -24.25 15.05 12.33
N LYS A 74 -24.91 15.06 11.16
CA LYS A 74 -25.95 16.01 10.80
C LYS A 74 -27.16 15.80 11.71
N GLU A 75 -27.55 16.82 12.46
CA GLU A 75 -28.95 17.18 12.78
C GLU A 75 -29.08 18.71 12.81
#